data_AF-A0AAQ3SFX7-F1
#
_entry.id   AF-A0AAQ3SFX7-F1
#
_cell.length_a   1.000
_cell.length_b   1.000
_cell.length_c   1.000
_cell.angle_alpha   90.00
_cell.angle_beta   90.00
_cell.angle_gamma   90.00
#
_symmetry.space_group_name_H-M   'P 1'
#
loop_
_entity.id
_entity.type
_entity.pdbx_description
1 polymer ?
#
loop_
_entity_poly.entity_id
_entity_poly.type
_entity_poly.pdbx_seq_one_letter_code
_entity_poly.pdbx_strand_id
1 'polypeptide(L)'
;MYIYDSMKSIIDRFNKLNEDHGRLMDPASSVKFWQREAACLRQQLERLQESNRQLMGEELSNLNMNQLKDLENKLQIGLSNVQIKKDQMLKDEIKVLQQKGIFIHQQNEELRTKINLLHENNAELQKVNHQANIFYLSFIL
;
A
#
# COMPACT_ATOMS: atom_id res chain seq x y z
N MET A 1 -5.62 -44.20 34.07
CA MET A 1 -6.09 -45.29 33.20
C MET A 1 -6.94 -44.79 32.03
N TYR A 2 -7.97 -43.95 32.24
CA TYR A 2 -8.83 -43.41 31.17
C TYR A 2 -8.12 -42.60 30.06
N ILE A 3 -7.10 -41.80 30.40
CA ILE A 3 -6.42 -40.94 29.41
C ILE A 3 -5.50 -41.74 28.48
N TYR A 4 -4.83 -42.79 28.99
CA TYR A 4 -3.99 -43.68 28.19
C TYR A 4 -4.81 -44.44 27.15
N ASP A 5 -6.01 -44.91 27.55
CA ASP A 5 -6.91 -45.64 26.66
C ASP A 5 -7.53 -44.74 25.58
N SER A 6 -7.83 -43.47 25.94
CA SER A 6 -8.26 -42.45 24.99
C SER A 6 -7.16 -42.09 23.97
N MET A 7 -5.93 -41.85 24.42
CA MET A 7 -4.80 -41.57 23.53
C MET A 7 -4.50 -42.76 22.62
N LYS A 8 -4.50 -43.98 23.15
CA LYS A 8 -4.32 -45.21 22.36
C LYS A 8 -5.41 -45.36 21.30
N SER A 9 -6.67 -45.13 21.67
CA SER A 9 -7.80 -45.16 20.74
C SER A 9 -7.74 -44.06 19.65
N ILE A 10 -7.19 -42.89 19.96
CA ILE A 10 -6.95 -41.82 18.99
C ILE A 10 -5.81 -42.21 18.03
N ILE A 11 -4.72 -42.77 18.56
CA ILE A 11 -3.58 -43.25 17.77
C ILE A 11 -4.00 -44.40 16.85
N ASP A 12 -4.76 -45.37 17.36
CA ASP A 12 -5.24 -46.51 16.57
C ASP A 12 -6.20 -46.06 15.45
N ARG A 13 -7.05 -45.05 15.70
CA ARG A 13 -7.91 -44.46 14.66
C ARG A 13 -7.12 -43.68 13.62
N PHE A 14 -6.09 -42.94 14.01
CA PHE A 14 -5.23 -42.21 13.09
C PHE A 14 -4.41 -43.16 12.21
N ASN A 15 -3.86 -44.23 12.80
CA ASN A 15 -3.13 -45.25 12.07
C ASN A 15 -4.04 -46.01 11.10
N LYS A 16 -5.27 -46.36 11.53
CA LYS A 16 -6.25 -47.01 10.66
C LYS A 16 -6.69 -46.11 9.51
N LEU A 17 -6.88 -44.81 9.76
CA LEU A 17 -7.16 -43.83 8.70
C LEU A 17 -5.99 -43.70 7.72
N ASN A 18 -4.74 -43.66 8.20
CA ASN A 18 -3.56 -43.62 7.32
C ASN A 18 -3.33 -44.93 6.56
N GLU A 19 -3.61 -46.08 7.16
CA GLU A 19 -3.59 -47.38 6.48
C GLU A 19 -4.70 -47.48 5.43
N ASP A 20 -5.90 -46.96 5.71
CA ASP A 20 -7.01 -46.90 4.76
C ASP A 20 -6.75 -45.87 3.64
N HIS A 21 -6.12 -44.72 3.93
CA HIS A 21 -5.71 -43.73 2.92
C HIS A 21 -4.51 -44.23 2.10
N GLY A 22 -3.58 -44.98 2.71
CA GLY A 22 -2.49 -45.67 2.03
C GLY A 22 -2.94 -46.92 1.25
N ARG A 23 -4.13 -47.47 1.56
CA ARG A 23 -4.79 -48.54 0.79
C ARG A 23 -5.72 -48.02 -0.30
N LEU A 24 -6.25 -46.79 -0.17
CA LEU A 24 -7.09 -46.16 -1.19
C LEU A 24 -6.28 -45.80 -2.45
N MET A 25 -4.95 -45.70 -2.31
CA MET A 25 -4.02 -45.46 -3.40
C MET A 25 -2.74 -46.27 -3.14
N ASP A 26 -2.53 -47.34 -3.91
CA ASP A 26 -1.25 -48.06 -3.95
C ASP A 26 -0.08 -47.06 -4.05
N PRO A 27 1.03 -47.18 -3.29
CA PRO A 27 2.11 -46.20 -3.30
C PRO A 27 2.62 -45.82 -4.69
N ALA A 28 2.62 -46.76 -5.64
CA ALA A 28 2.98 -46.46 -7.03
C ALA A 28 1.92 -45.59 -7.74
N SER A 29 0.63 -45.76 -7.42
CA SER A 29 -0.45 -44.90 -7.92
C SER A 29 -0.42 -43.50 -7.31
N SER A 30 -0.07 -43.33 -6.02
CA SER A 30 0.16 -42.00 -5.42
C SER A 30 1.32 -41.26 -6.08
N VAL A 31 2.44 -41.94 -6.31
CA VAL A 31 3.59 -41.35 -6.99
C VAL A 31 3.21 -40.91 -8.41
N LYS A 32 2.49 -41.74 -9.17
CA LYS A 32 2.01 -41.38 -10.51
C LYS A 32 1.06 -40.18 -10.50
N PHE A 33 0.19 -40.08 -9.51
CA PHE A 33 -0.71 -38.93 -9.35
C PHE A 33 0.07 -37.64 -9.11
N TRP A 34 0.99 -37.62 -8.15
CA TRP A 34 1.81 -36.44 -7.87
C TRP A 34 2.74 -36.06 -9.01
N GLN A 35 3.25 -37.05 -9.77
CA GLN A 35 4.00 -36.79 -11.00
C GLN A 35 3.14 -36.08 -12.05
N ARG A 36 1.89 -36.51 -12.23
CA ARG A 36 0.94 -35.86 -13.15
C ARG A 36 0.60 -34.44 -12.70
N GLU A 37 0.33 -34.24 -11.43
CA GLU A 37 0.06 -32.91 -10.86
C GLU A 37 1.28 -31.97 -11.04
N ALA A 38 2.48 -32.46 -10.72
CA ALA A 38 3.71 -31.69 -10.92
C ALA A 38 3.93 -31.34 -12.41
N ALA A 39 3.66 -32.27 -13.33
CA ALA A 39 3.75 -32.01 -14.76
C ALA A 39 2.72 -30.96 -15.22
N CYS A 40 1.49 -31.03 -14.72
CA CYS A 40 0.44 -30.05 -15.00
C CYS A 40 0.83 -28.65 -14.53
N LEU A 41 1.35 -28.53 -13.31
CA LEU A 41 1.80 -27.25 -12.74
C LEU A 41 2.99 -26.67 -13.53
N ARG A 42 3.95 -27.50 -13.94
CA ARG A 42 5.06 -27.07 -14.80
C ARG A 42 4.56 -26.52 -16.12
N GLN A 43 3.63 -27.21 -16.77
CA GLN A 43 3.04 -26.72 -18.02
C GLN A 43 2.28 -25.40 -17.83
N GLN A 44 1.56 -25.23 -16.72
CA GLN A 44 0.90 -23.96 -16.40
C GLN A 44 1.92 -22.82 -16.20
N LEU A 45 3.03 -23.09 -15.50
CA LEU A 45 4.11 -22.14 -15.30
C LEU A 45 4.75 -21.72 -16.63
N GLU A 46 5.04 -22.67 -17.51
CA GLU A 46 5.61 -22.42 -18.83
C GLU A 46 4.69 -21.50 -19.66
N ARG A 47 3.39 -21.78 -19.68
CA ARG A 47 2.40 -20.94 -20.38
C ARG A 47 2.33 -19.53 -19.80
N LEU A 48 2.39 -19.39 -18.47
CA LEU A 48 2.41 -18.08 -17.81
C LEU A 48 3.67 -17.30 -18.14
N GLN A 49 4.82 -17.95 -18.16
CA GLN A 49 6.10 -17.33 -18.52
C GLN A 49 6.13 -16.90 -19.98
N GLU A 50 5.63 -17.75 -20.91
CA GLU A 50 5.48 -17.40 -22.32
C GLU A 50 4.55 -16.20 -22.50
N SER A 51 3.38 -16.23 -21.87
CA SER A 51 2.43 -15.10 -21.88
C SER A 51 3.08 -13.82 -21.35
N ASN A 52 3.88 -13.90 -20.29
CA ASN A 52 4.59 -12.75 -19.75
C ASN A 52 5.63 -12.19 -20.73
N ARG A 53 6.41 -13.05 -21.39
CA ARG A 53 7.34 -12.62 -22.45
C ARG A 53 6.61 -11.92 -23.59
N GLN A 54 5.49 -12.48 -24.04
CA GLN A 54 4.65 -11.86 -25.07
C GLN A 54 4.10 -10.49 -24.62
N LEU A 55 3.61 -10.36 -23.39
CA LEU A 55 3.17 -9.08 -22.82
C LEU A 55 4.32 -8.05 -22.75
N MET A 56 5.56 -8.51 -22.61
CA MET A 56 6.78 -7.69 -22.66
C MET A 56 7.25 -7.37 -24.09
N GLY A 57 6.58 -7.89 -25.11
CA GLY A 57 6.93 -7.69 -26.52
C GLY A 57 8.00 -8.66 -27.04
N GLU A 58 8.26 -9.75 -26.33
CA GLU A 58 9.25 -10.78 -26.67
C GLU A 58 8.58 -12.02 -27.30
N GLU A 59 9.33 -12.80 -28.09
CA GLU A 59 8.88 -14.08 -28.68
C GLU A 59 7.55 -14.02 -29.47
N LEU A 60 7.26 -12.88 -30.10
CA LEU A 60 5.99 -12.62 -30.80
C LEU A 60 5.82 -13.37 -32.13
N SER A 61 6.89 -13.96 -32.68
CA SER A 61 6.88 -14.65 -33.97
C SER A 61 5.91 -15.83 -34.02
N ASN A 62 5.54 -16.39 -32.87
CA ASN A 62 4.66 -17.54 -32.74
C ASN A 62 3.16 -17.15 -32.73
N LEU A 63 2.85 -15.84 -32.71
CA LEU A 63 1.49 -15.32 -32.68
C LEU A 63 1.00 -14.99 -34.09
N ASN A 64 -0.24 -15.34 -34.38
CA ASN A 64 -0.90 -14.89 -35.60
C ASN A 64 -1.45 -13.46 -35.46
N MET A 65 -1.90 -12.88 -36.58
CA MET A 65 -2.38 -11.49 -36.62
C MET A 65 -3.52 -11.19 -35.62
N ASN A 66 -4.45 -12.12 -35.44
CA ASN A 66 -5.56 -11.93 -34.50
C ASN A 66 -5.05 -11.95 -33.06
N GLN A 67 -4.14 -12.87 -32.73
CA GLN A 67 -3.53 -12.95 -31.40
C GLN A 67 -2.67 -11.72 -31.08
N LEU A 68 -1.93 -11.20 -32.06
CA LEU A 68 -1.17 -9.95 -31.91
C LEU A 68 -2.09 -8.76 -31.65
N LYS A 69 -3.20 -8.65 -32.39
CA LYS A 69 -4.20 -7.59 -32.18
C LYS A 69 -4.85 -7.68 -30.79
N ASP A 70 -5.16 -8.89 -30.33
CA ASP A 70 -5.71 -9.11 -29.00
C ASP A 70 -4.71 -8.74 -27.90
N LEU A 71 -3.42 -9.06 -28.11
CA LEU A 71 -2.33 -8.69 -27.21
C LEU A 71 -2.16 -7.17 -27.14
N GLU A 72 -2.12 -6.50 -28.29
CA GLU A 72 -2.03 -5.04 -28.38
C GLU A 72 -3.20 -4.36 -27.65
N ASN A 73 -4.43 -4.83 -27.87
CA ASN A 73 -5.61 -4.31 -27.20
C ASN A 73 -5.52 -4.48 -25.66
N LYS A 74 -5.10 -5.65 -25.19
CA LYS A 74 -4.89 -5.88 -23.74
C LYS A 74 -3.86 -4.93 -23.16
N LEU A 75 -2.73 -4.72 -23.85
CA LEU A 75 -1.69 -3.79 -23.42
C LEU A 75 -2.19 -2.34 -23.42
N GLN A 76 -2.94 -1.94 -24.44
CA GLN A 76 -3.52 -0.60 -24.54
C GLN A 76 -4.52 -0.31 -23.40
N ILE A 77 -5.43 -1.25 -23.11
CA ILE A 77 -6.36 -1.14 -21.99
C ILE A 77 -5.59 -1.07 -20.65
N GLY A 78 -4.60 -1.96 -20.47
CA GLY A 78 -3.76 -1.98 -19.27
C GLY A 78 -3.04 -0.66 -19.05
N LEU A 79 -2.41 -0.12 -20.10
CA LEU A 79 -1.72 1.17 -20.07
C LEU A 79 -2.67 2.32 -19.72
N SER A 80 -3.84 2.37 -20.36
CA SER A 80 -4.88 3.37 -20.08
C SER A 80 -5.31 3.34 -18.61
N ASN A 81 -5.57 2.15 -18.06
CA ASN A 81 -5.92 1.99 -16.65
C ASN A 81 -4.82 2.48 -15.69
N VAL A 82 -3.56 2.18 -16.00
CA VAL A 82 -2.40 2.66 -15.22
C VAL A 82 -2.30 4.18 -15.27
N GLN A 83 -2.47 4.78 -16.45
CA GLN A 83 -2.45 6.24 -16.63
C GLN A 83 -3.57 6.93 -15.84
N ILE A 84 -4.81 6.45 -15.98
CA ILE A 84 -5.97 6.98 -15.23
C ILE A 84 -5.73 6.93 -13.73
N LYS A 85 -5.22 5.80 -13.22
CA LYS A 85 -4.93 5.65 -11.79
C LYS A 85 -3.83 6.60 -11.33
N LYS A 86 -2.74 6.73 -12.09
CA LYS A 86 -1.65 7.66 -11.80
C LYS A 86 -2.14 9.11 -11.77
N ASP A 87 -2.92 9.51 -12.77
CA ASP A 87 -3.45 10.86 -12.87
C ASP A 87 -4.41 11.17 -11.72
N GLN A 88 -5.25 10.21 -11.32
CA GLN A 88 -6.14 10.37 -10.19
C GLN A 88 -5.34 10.56 -8.88
N MET A 89 -4.34 9.72 -8.64
CA MET A 89 -3.48 9.82 -7.45
C MET A 89 -2.76 11.17 -7.39
N LEU A 90 -2.20 11.64 -8.51
CA LEU A 90 -1.52 12.93 -8.58
C LEU A 90 -2.49 14.10 -8.36
N LYS A 91 -3.70 14.06 -8.92
CA LYS A 91 -4.73 15.08 -8.68
C LYS A 91 -5.12 15.15 -7.21
N ASP A 92 -5.28 14.00 -6.56
CA ASP A 92 -5.62 13.92 -5.14
C ASP A 92 -4.49 14.50 -4.28
N GLU A 93 -3.23 14.17 -4.59
CA GLU A 93 -2.05 14.72 -3.90
C GLU A 93 -1.94 16.25 -4.07
N ILE A 94 -2.11 16.75 -5.30
CA ILE A 94 -2.12 18.20 -5.59
C ILE A 94 -3.19 18.89 -4.75
N LYS A 95 -4.41 18.33 -4.69
CA LYS A 95 -5.52 18.91 -3.91
C LYS A 95 -5.19 18.99 -2.42
N VAL A 96 -4.62 17.93 -1.85
CA VAL A 96 -4.20 17.91 -0.44
C VAL A 96 -3.11 18.95 -0.18
N LEU A 97 -2.11 19.05 -1.04
CA LEU A 97 -1.03 20.03 -0.92
C LEU A 97 -1.53 21.47 -1.04
N GLN A 98 -2.46 21.74 -1.96
CA GLN A 98 -3.09 23.05 -2.11
C GLN A 98 -3.86 23.45 -0.84
N GLN A 99 -4.65 22.55 -0.27
CA GLN A 99 -5.37 22.81 0.99
C GLN A 99 -4.41 23.10 2.14
N LYS A 100 -3.33 22.32 2.25
CA LYS A 100 -2.28 22.55 3.25
C LYS A 100 -1.59 23.90 3.05
N GLY A 101 -1.32 24.28 1.80
CA GLY A 101 -0.75 25.58 1.45
C GLY A 101 -1.64 26.74 1.88
N ILE A 102 -2.95 26.67 1.62
CA ILE A 102 -3.93 27.67 2.04
C ILE A 102 -3.97 27.78 3.58
N PHE A 103 -4.02 26.64 4.27
CA PHE A 103 -4.07 26.62 5.74
C PHE A 103 -2.82 27.25 6.37
N ILE A 104 -1.63 26.89 5.89
CA ILE A 104 -0.36 27.47 6.37
C ILE A 104 -0.31 28.97 6.09
N HIS A 105 -0.78 29.40 4.91
CA HIS A 105 -0.83 30.82 4.57
C HIS A 105 -1.73 31.59 5.54
N GLN A 106 -2.93 31.08 5.84
CA GLN A 106 -3.84 31.69 6.82
C GLN A 106 -3.19 31.80 8.21
N GLN A 107 -2.58 30.72 8.71
CA GLN A 107 -1.89 30.75 10.00
C GLN A 107 -0.74 31.77 10.04
N ASN A 108 0.02 31.88 8.94
CA ASN A 108 1.10 32.86 8.85
C ASN A 108 0.57 34.30 8.89
N GLU A 109 -0.54 34.60 8.22
CA GLU A 109 -1.17 35.93 8.26
C GLU A 109 -1.70 36.27 9.66
N GLU A 110 -2.32 35.30 10.35
CA GLU A 110 -2.75 35.45 11.75
C GLU A 110 -1.58 35.75 12.68
N LEU A 111 -0.47 35.02 12.54
CA LEU A 111 0.74 35.23 13.33
C LEU A 111 1.38 36.60 13.05
N ARG A 112 1.45 37.03 11.78
CA ARG A 112 1.94 38.37 11.41
C ARG A 112 1.09 39.46 12.05
N THR A 113 -0.23 39.32 12.00
CA THR A 113 -1.16 40.26 12.64
C THR A 113 -0.93 40.33 14.14
N LYS A 114 -0.77 39.18 14.81
CA LYS A 114 -0.50 39.12 16.25
C LYS A 114 0.83 39.76 16.62
N ILE A 115 1.88 39.57 15.82
CA ILE A 115 3.18 40.23 16.02
C ILE A 115 3.04 41.75 15.91
N ASN A 116 2.32 42.25 14.91
CA ASN A 116 2.10 43.69 14.74
C ASN A 116 1.39 44.29 15.95
N LEU A 117 0.31 43.65 16.43
CA LEU A 117 -0.40 44.09 17.63
C LEU A 117 0.50 44.09 18.88
N LEU A 118 1.36 43.09 19.04
CA LEU A 118 2.32 43.06 20.16
C LEU A 118 3.34 44.20 20.08
N HIS A 119 3.82 44.54 18.88
CA HIS A 119 4.72 45.67 18.69
C HIS A 119 4.04 47.00 19.03
N GLU A 120 2.79 47.20 18.59
CA GLU A 120 1.99 48.38 18.91
C GLU A 120 1.77 48.52 20.42
N ASN A 121 1.29 47.46 21.07
CA ASN A 121 1.09 47.44 22.52
C ASN A 121 2.39 47.71 23.30
N ASN A 122 3.51 47.12 22.88
CA ASN A 122 4.81 47.37 23.51
C ASN A 122 5.25 48.83 23.35
N ALA A 123 5.03 49.43 22.18
CA ALA A 123 5.35 50.84 21.96
C ALA A 123 4.50 51.77 22.84
N GLU A 124 3.22 51.44 23.04
CA GLU A 124 2.35 52.17 23.98
C GLU A 124 2.81 52.03 25.43
N LEU A 125 3.12 50.82 25.88
CA LEU A 125 3.64 50.59 27.23
C LEU A 125 4.94 51.34 27.50
N GLN A 126 5.85 51.41 26.52
CA GLN A 126 7.07 52.20 26.63
C GLN A 126 6.79 53.69 26.82
N LYS A 127 5.81 54.25 26.10
CA LYS A 127 5.40 55.65 26.27
C LYS A 127 4.84 55.91 27.67
N VAL A 128 3.95 55.05 28.15
CA VAL A 128 3.36 55.16 29.51
C VAL A 128 4.45 55.08 30.57
N ASN A 129 5.39 54.16 30.44
CA ASN A 129 6.48 53.98 31.39
C ASN A 129 7.44 55.19 31.40
N HIS A 130 7.73 55.76 30.23
CA HIS A 130 8.49 57.01 30.13
C HIS A 130 7.77 58.17 30.82
N GLN A 131 6.46 58.33 30.58
CA GLN A 131 5.64 59.36 31.23
C GLN A 131 5.62 59.21 32.75
N ALA A 132 5.46 57.98 33.25
CA ALA A 132 5.48 57.67 34.67
C ALA A 132 6.85 58.00 35.30
N ASN A 133 7.95 57.70 34.61
CA ASN A 133 9.30 58.06 35.08
C ASN A 133 9.50 59.57 35.14
N ILE A 134 9.04 60.34 34.14
CA ILE A 134 9.08 61.81 34.18
C ILE A 134 8.30 62.32 35.40
N PHE A 135 7.10 61.80 35.62
CA PHE A 135 6.25 62.19 36.74
C PHE A 135 6.91 61.86 38.10
N TYR A 136 7.49 60.67 38.24
CA TYR A 136 8.20 60.25 39.44
C TYR A 136 9.40 61.16 39.74
N LEU A 137 10.22 61.46 38.71
CA LEU A 137 11.36 62.37 38.85
C LEU A 137 10.92 63.80 39.25
N SER A 138 9.78 64.28 38.76
CA SER A 138 9.23 65.60 39.13
C SER A 138 8.76 65.69 40.59
N PHE A 139 8.56 64.57 41.26
CA PHE A 139 8.11 64.52 42.66
C PHE A 139 9.28 64.38 43.65
N ILE A 140 10.45 63.98 43.16
CA ILE A 140 11.66 63.71 43.98
C ILE A 140 12.67 64.86 43.90
N LEU A 141 12.68 65.61 42.79
CA LEU A 141 13.40 66.86 42.63
C LEU A 141 12.56 68.04 43.15
#